data_AF-W1I6N3-F1
#
_entry.id   AF-W1I6N3-F1
#
_cell.length_a   1.000
_cell.length_b   1.000
_cell.length_c   1.000
_cell.angle_alpha   90.00
_cell.angle_beta   90.00
_cell.angle_gamma   90.00
#
_symmetry.space_group_name_H-M   'P 1'
#
loop_
_entity.id
_entity.type
_entity.pdbx_description
1 polymer ?
#
loop_
_entity_poly.entity_id
_entity_poly.type
_entity_poly.pdbx_seq_one_letter_code
_entity_poly.pdbx_strand_id
1 'polypeptide(L)'
;MLLFIELHLHHSRKIIDNMGFIKKVMQNPKWYTDLLFKVGKKAGVKVVYTVLVLYYALFDEEIPAKDRMMVMAALGYFILPVDLIPDGLPLGFTDDMAALVYVLKQIWNNLTPETIAKAKAKVREIFGDVDDRDFDIPRLERK
;
A
#
# COMPACT_ATOMS: atom_id res chain seq x y z
N MET A 1 19.12 32.15 -37.66
CA MET A 1 18.40 31.05 -38.36
C MET A 1 19.05 29.68 -38.11
N LEU A 2 20.36 29.51 -38.35
CA LEU A 2 21.09 28.26 -38.10
C LEU A 2 21.01 27.73 -36.64
N LEU A 3 21.19 28.61 -35.65
CA LEU A 3 21.13 28.23 -34.23
C LEU A 3 19.76 27.66 -33.80
N PHE A 4 18.68 28.14 -34.42
CA PHE A 4 17.31 27.69 -34.14
C PHE A 4 17.06 26.28 -34.70
N ILE A 5 17.64 25.97 -35.87
CA ILE A 5 17.57 24.66 -36.51
C ILE A 5 18.37 23.62 -35.71
N GLU A 6 19.57 23.97 -35.22
CA GLU A 6 20.37 23.08 -34.37
C GLU A 6 19.67 22.77 -33.03
N LEU A 7 19.09 23.78 -32.38
CA LEU A 7 18.34 23.59 -31.13
C LEU A 7 17.15 22.64 -31.32
N HIS A 8 16.41 22.81 -32.42
CA HIS A 8 15.26 21.96 -32.74
C HIS A 8 15.69 20.52 -33.06
N LEU A 9 16.75 20.33 -33.85
CA LEU A 9 17.30 19.01 -34.18
C LEU A 9 17.92 18.30 -32.96
N HIS A 10 18.50 19.04 -32.03
CA HIS A 10 19.01 18.49 -30.77
C HIS A 10 17.87 18.01 -29.88
N HIS A 11 16.76 18.77 -29.80
CA HIS A 11 15.57 18.36 -29.05
C HIS A 11 14.90 17.13 -29.67
N SER A 12 14.74 17.10 -31.00
CA SER A 12 14.16 15.95 -31.71
C SER A 12 14.99 14.67 -31.57
N ARG A 13 16.32 14.76 -31.62
CA ARG A 13 17.21 13.60 -31.38
C ARG A 13 17.01 13.00 -29.98
N LYS A 14 16.94 13.86 -28.96
CA LYS A 14 16.71 13.42 -27.58
C LYS A 14 15.37 12.66 -27.41
N ILE A 15 14.33 13.09 -28.13
CA ILE A 15 13.03 12.40 -28.16
C ILE A 15 13.15 11.02 -28.85
N ILE A 16 13.84 10.96 -29.99
CA ILE A 16 14.04 9.72 -30.75
C ILE A 16 14.87 8.70 -29.95
N ASP A 17 15.92 9.16 -29.28
CA ASP A 17 16.76 8.30 -28.42
C ASP A 17 15.97 7.76 -27.23
N ASN A 18 15.13 8.59 -26.58
CA ASN A 18 14.21 8.15 -25.53
C ASN A 18 13.20 7.12 -26.04
N MET A 19 12.68 7.28 -27.26
CA MET A 19 11.78 6.29 -27.87
C MET A 19 12.49 4.96 -28.15
N GLY A 20 13.75 5.00 -28.58
CA GLY A 20 14.58 3.81 -28.76
C GLY A 20 14.78 3.04 -27.45
N PHE A 21 15.07 3.76 -26.36
CA PHE A 21 15.17 3.18 -25.01
C PHE A 21 13.84 2.57 -24.54
N ILE A 22 12.72 3.31 -24.65
CA ILE A 22 11.39 2.81 -24.25
C ILE A 22 11.03 1.56 -25.04
N LYS A 23 11.26 1.55 -26.35
CA LYS A 23 10.98 0.38 -27.19
C LYS A 23 11.80 -0.83 -26.76
N LYS A 24 13.09 -0.63 -26.44
CA LYS A 24 13.98 -1.69 -25.92
C LYS A 24 13.53 -2.22 -24.57
N VAL A 25 13.06 -1.34 -23.67
CA VAL A 25 12.46 -1.74 -22.39
C VAL A 25 11.20 -2.56 -22.67
N MET A 26 10.24 -2.01 -23.42
CA MET A 26 8.94 -2.65 -23.71
C MET A 26 9.05 -4.03 -24.37
N GLN A 27 10.09 -4.27 -25.16
CA GLN A 27 10.37 -5.54 -25.84
C GLN A 27 10.94 -6.64 -24.91
N ASN A 28 11.41 -6.31 -23.71
CA ASN A 28 11.95 -7.30 -22.77
C ASN A 28 10.89 -7.76 -21.77
N PRO A 29 10.23 -8.93 -21.91
CA PRO A 29 9.10 -9.30 -21.07
C PRO A 29 9.36 -9.30 -19.54
N LYS A 30 10.61 -9.26 -19.08
CA LYS A 30 10.95 -9.11 -17.66
C LYS A 30 10.55 -7.74 -17.08
N TRP A 31 10.51 -6.67 -17.87
CA TRP A 31 10.27 -5.31 -17.34
C TRP A 31 8.90 -5.21 -16.65
N TYR A 32 7.85 -5.79 -17.25
CA TYR A 32 6.49 -5.67 -16.72
C TYR A 32 6.30 -6.63 -15.55
N THR A 33 6.90 -7.83 -15.59
CA THR A 33 6.83 -8.76 -14.47
C THR A 33 7.52 -8.16 -13.25
N ASP A 34 8.72 -7.60 -13.39
CA ASP A 34 9.46 -7.01 -12.29
C ASP A 34 8.73 -5.79 -11.71
N LEU A 35 8.13 -4.97 -12.58
CA LEU A 35 7.28 -3.86 -12.16
C LEU A 35 6.05 -4.35 -11.39
N LEU A 36 5.31 -5.32 -11.92
CA LEU A 36 4.12 -5.89 -11.28
C LEU A 36 4.45 -6.55 -9.94
N PHE A 37 5.54 -7.32 -9.87
CA PHE A 37 6.02 -7.92 -8.62
C PHE A 37 6.41 -6.85 -7.60
N LYS A 38 7.12 -5.80 -8.03
CA LYS A 38 7.54 -4.73 -7.13
C LYS A 38 6.35 -3.92 -6.60
N VAL A 39 5.42 -3.54 -7.47
CA VAL A 39 4.22 -2.79 -7.10
C VAL A 39 3.29 -3.66 -6.25
N GLY A 40 3.07 -4.92 -6.66
CA GLY A 40 2.27 -5.89 -5.93
C GLY A 40 2.82 -6.21 -4.55
N LYS A 41 4.14 -6.42 -4.41
CA LYS A 41 4.79 -6.61 -3.11
C LYS A 41 4.58 -5.40 -2.22
N LYS A 42 4.80 -4.17 -2.72
CA LYS A 42 4.59 -2.94 -1.92
C LYS A 42 3.14 -2.76 -1.49
N ALA A 43 2.19 -3.00 -2.39
CA ALA A 43 0.77 -2.93 -2.05
C ALA A 43 0.39 -3.99 -1.00
N GLY A 44 0.83 -5.23 -1.20
CA GLY A 44 0.60 -6.35 -0.27
C GLY A 44 1.19 -6.09 1.11
N VAL A 45 2.42 -5.58 1.20
CA VAL A 45 3.05 -5.18 2.47
C VAL A 45 2.18 -4.18 3.22
N LYS A 46 1.66 -3.14 2.56
CA LYS A 46 0.81 -2.12 3.21
C LYS A 46 -0.51 -2.68 3.71
N VAL A 47 -1.17 -3.51 2.90
CA VAL A 47 -2.44 -4.15 3.26
C VAL A 47 -2.23 -5.04 4.47
N VAL A 48 -1.26 -5.97 4.40
CA VAL A 48 -0.98 -6.93 5.45
C VAL A 48 -0.50 -6.24 6.72
N TYR A 49 0.33 -5.20 6.60
CA TYR A 49 0.73 -4.37 7.73
C TYR A 49 -0.46 -3.72 8.42
N THR A 50 -1.37 -3.08 7.67
CA THR A 50 -2.58 -2.44 8.21
C THR A 50 -3.44 -3.44 8.99
N VAL A 51 -3.71 -4.61 8.38
CA VAL A 51 -4.50 -5.68 9.02
C VAL A 51 -3.81 -6.20 10.28
N LEU A 52 -2.49 -6.40 10.25
CA LEU A 52 -1.74 -6.90 11.40
C LEU A 52 -1.68 -5.90 12.55
N VAL A 53 -1.50 -4.60 12.26
CA VAL A 53 -1.56 -3.56 13.31
C VAL A 53 -2.91 -3.58 14.00
N LEU A 54 -4.00 -3.61 13.24
CA LEU A 54 -5.36 -3.70 13.78
C LEU A 54 -5.57 -5.00 14.56
N TYR A 55 -5.11 -6.14 14.02
CA TYR A 55 -5.21 -7.44 14.68
C TYR A 55 -4.51 -7.43 16.04
N TYR A 56 -3.26 -6.97 16.13
CA TYR A 56 -2.56 -6.91 17.40
C TYR A 56 -3.17 -5.87 18.35
N ALA A 57 -3.66 -4.74 17.82
CA ALA A 57 -4.33 -3.73 18.62
C ALA A 57 -5.62 -4.25 19.28
N LEU A 58 -6.31 -5.21 18.65
CA LEU A 58 -7.51 -5.83 19.22
C LEU A 58 -7.24 -6.56 20.55
N PHE A 59 -6.03 -7.09 20.73
CA PHE A 59 -5.63 -7.88 21.90
C PHE A 59 -4.70 -7.12 22.87
N ASP A 60 -4.39 -5.86 22.58
CA ASP A 60 -3.54 -5.02 23.42
C ASP A 60 -4.40 -4.32 24.49
N GLU A 61 -4.30 -4.76 25.75
CA GLU A 61 -5.11 -4.24 26.85
C GLU A 61 -4.82 -2.77 27.19
N GLU A 62 -3.66 -2.23 26.79
CA GLU A 62 -3.29 -0.82 26.97
C GLU A 62 -4.08 0.11 26.05
N ILE A 63 -4.56 -0.40 24.91
CA ILE A 63 -5.36 0.36 23.94
C ILE A 63 -6.79 0.50 24.49
N PRO A 64 -7.42 1.69 24.49
CA PRO A 64 -8.77 1.88 25.03
C PRO A 64 -9.80 0.88 24.46
N ALA A 65 -10.68 0.34 25.32
CA ALA A 65 -11.68 -0.66 24.91
C ALA A 65 -12.57 -0.19 23.74
N LYS A 66 -12.89 1.12 23.68
CA LYS A 66 -13.61 1.74 22.57
C LYS A 66 -12.88 1.54 21.23
N ASP A 67 -11.57 1.72 21.23
CA ASP A 67 -10.74 1.58 20.03
C ASP A 67 -10.66 0.13 19.60
N ARG A 68 -10.48 -0.79 20.55
CA ARG A 68 -10.53 -2.24 20.28
C ARG A 68 -11.87 -2.69 19.71
N MET A 69 -12.98 -2.09 20.16
CA MET A 69 -14.31 -2.34 19.56
C MET A 69 -14.41 -1.83 18.12
N MET A 70 -13.89 -0.63 17.81
CA MET A 70 -13.85 -0.12 16.43
C MET A 70 -13.01 -1.02 15.52
N VAL A 71 -11.86 -1.46 16.02
CA VAL A 71 -10.98 -2.44 15.36
C VAL A 71 -11.72 -3.74 15.09
N MET A 72 -12.41 -4.28 16.10
CA MET A 72 -13.17 -5.52 15.97
C MET A 72 -14.26 -5.40 14.89
N ALA A 73 -14.98 -4.29 14.85
CA ALA A 73 -15.99 -4.04 13.83
C ALA A 73 -15.38 -3.96 12.42
N ALA A 74 -14.25 -3.26 12.26
CA ALA A 74 -13.58 -3.13 10.97
C ALA A 74 -12.96 -4.45 10.47
N LEU A 75 -12.30 -5.21 11.35
CA LEU A 75 -11.78 -6.53 11.01
C LEU A 75 -12.91 -7.54 10.76
N GLY A 76 -13.99 -7.46 11.54
CA GLY A 76 -15.18 -8.27 11.32
C GLY A 76 -15.78 -8.01 9.94
N TYR A 77 -15.97 -6.74 9.59
CA TYR A 77 -16.44 -6.34 8.26
C TYR A 77 -15.51 -6.82 7.13
N PHE A 78 -14.19 -6.76 7.33
CA PHE A 78 -13.19 -7.20 6.35
C PHE A 78 -13.15 -8.73 6.14
N ILE A 79 -13.43 -9.53 7.17
CA ILE A 79 -13.33 -11.01 7.13
C ILE A 79 -14.67 -11.68 6.80
N LEU A 80 -15.80 -11.04 7.16
CA LEU A 80 -17.12 -11.58 6.88
C LEU A 80 -17.23 -11.93 5.38
N PRO A 81 -17.80 -13.09 5.03
CA PRO A 81 -17.94 -13.48 3.65
C PRO A 81 -18.75 -12.40 2.95
N VAL A 82 -18.29 -12.01 1.77
CA VAL A 82 -18.74 -10.94 0.87
C VAL A 82 -20.26 -10.99 0.50
N ASP A 83 -21.11 -11.78 1.19
CA ASP A 83 -22.44 -12.25 0.77
C ASP A 83 -23.65 -11.79 1.63
N LEU A 84 -23.55 -10.73 2.44
CA LEU A 84 -24.75 -10.15 3.11
C LEU A 84 -25.44 -9.02 2.31
N ILE A 85 -24.91 -8.68 1.13
CA ILE A 85 -25.55 -7.75 0.18
C ILE A 85 -25.74 -8.49 -1.15
N PRO A 86 -26.96 -8.93 -1.50
CA PRO A 86 -27.26 -9.41 -2.84
C PRO A 86 -27.21 -8.25 -3.84
N ASP A 87 -26.53 -8.51 -4.97
CA ASP A 87 -26.52 -7.80 -6.25
C ASP A 87 -25.93 -6.38 -6.37
N GLY A 88 -24.75 -6.28 -7.03
CA GLY A 88 -24.57 -5.28 -8.10
C GLY A 88 -23.42 -4.27 -8.03
N LEU A 89 -22.52 -4.28 -7.05
CA LEU A 89 -21.42 -3.30 -6.97
C LEU A 89 -20.04 -3.91 -7.33
N PRO A 90 -19.41 -3.51 -8.44
CA PRO A 90 -18.10 -4.04 -8.87
C PRO A 90 -16.90 -3.49 -8.07
N LEU A 91 -17.07 -3.07 -6.80
CA LEU A 91 -16.09 -2.25 -6.05
C LEU A 91 -15.81 -2.66 -4.57
N GLY A 92 -16.21 -3.85 -4.12
CA GLY A 92 -16.14 -4.22 -2.68
C GLY A 92 -14.78 -4.12 -1.99
N PHE A 93 -13.68 -4.55 -2.64
CA PHE A 93 -12.36 -4.61 -1.99
C PHE A 93 -11.76 -3.24 -1.62
N THR A 94 -12.11 -2.19 -2.37
CA THR A 94 -11.57 -0.83 -2.11
C THR A 94 -12.24 -0.18 -0.91
N ASP A 95 -13.53 -0.41 -0.73
CA ASP A 95 -14.31 0.15 0.38
C ASP A 95 -13.93 -0.51 1.72
N ASP A 96 -13.66 -1.82 1.73
CA ASP A 96 -13.20 -2.55 2.93
C ASP A 96 -11.81 -2.07 3.39
N MET A 97 -10.90 -1.86 2.45
CA MET A 97 -9.59 -1.27 2.74
C MET A 97 -9.70 0.15 3.28
N ALA A 98 -10.61 0.96 2.75
CA ALA A 98 -10.85 2.31 3.24
C ALA A 98 -11.34 2.30 4.70
N ALA A 99 -12.21 1.35 5.07
CA ALA A 99 -12.67 1.17 6.45
C ALA A 99 -11.52 0.81 7.41
N LEU A 100 -10.66 -0.14 7.02
CA LEU A 100 -9.48 -0.51 7.83
C LEU A 100 -8.53 0.69 8.03
N VAL A 101 -8.20 1.41 6.95
CA VAL A 101 -7.33 2.58 7.01
C VAL A 101 -7.97 3.70 7.84
N TYR A 102 -9.29 3.89 7.73
CA TYR A 102 -10.02 4.86 8.53
C TYR A 102 -9.90 4.55 10.03
N VAL A 103 -10.18 3.31 10.44
CA VAL A 103 -10.08 2.91 11.86
C VAL A 103 -8.64 2.99 12.35
N LEU A 104 -7.68 2.51 11.56
CA LEU A 104 -6.26 2.64 11.91
C LEU A 104 -5.88 4.09 12.20
N LYS A 105 -6.39 5.04 11.41
CA LYS A 105 -6.15 6.46 11.59
C LYS A 105 -6.78 7.03 12.86
N GLN A 106 -7.95 6.54 13.26
CA GLN A 106 -8.60 6.96 14.51
C GLN A 106 -7.80 6.52 15.74
N ILE A 107 -7.26 5.31 15.70
CA ILE A 107 -6.58 4.71 16.86
C ILE A 107 -5.06 4.94 16.86
N TRP A 108 -4.49 5.55 15.81
CA TRP A 108 -3.05 5.62 15.56
C TRP A 108 -2.23 6.14 16.75
N ASN A 109 -2.74 7.17 17.43
CA ASN A 109 -2.07 7.78 18.58
C ASN A 109 -2.18 6.94 19.86
N ASN A 110 -3.14 6.01 19.92
CA ASN A 110 -3.35 5.11 21.05
C ASN A 110 -2.60 3.79 20.88
N LEU A 111 -2.03 3.53 19.69
CA LEU A 111 -1.22 2.33 19.44
C LEU A 111 0.07 2.33 20.27
N THR A 112 0.31 1.21 20.95
CA THR A 112 1.55 0.99 21.67
C THR A 112 2.72 0.74 20.69
N PRO A 113 3.96 1.10 21.06
CA PRO A 113 5.14 0.72 20.28
C PRO A 113 5.26 -0.79 20.07
N GLU A 114 4.86 -1.59 21.06
CA GLU A 114 4.90 -3.05 21.01
C GLU A 114 3.96 -3.61 19.94
N THR A 115 2.72 -3.12 19.87
CA THR A 115 1.75 -3.52 18.85
C THR A 115 2.28 -3.23 17.43
N ILE A 116 2.87 -2.05 17.21
CA ILE A 116 3.48 -1.69 15.93
C ILE A 116 4.67 -2.60 15.61
N ALA A 117 5.52 -2.89 16.60
CA ALA A 117 6.69 -3.76 16.43
C ALA A 117 6.30 -5.19 16.07
N LYS A 118 5.28 -5.78 16.74
CA LYS A 118 4.73 -7.10 16.42
C LYS A 118 4.21 -7.17 14.99
N ALA A 119 3.49 -6.14 14.55
CA ALA A 119 3.01 -6.04 13.17
C ALA A 119 4.17 -6.02 12.16
N LYS A 120 5.17 -5.14 12.35
CA LYS A 120 6.34 -5.06 11.48
C LYS A 120 7.12 -6.37 11.42
N ALA A 121 7.35 -7.01 12.56
CA ALA A 121 8.06 -8.28 12.65
C ALA A 121 7.35 -9.37 11.83
N LYS A 122 6.02 -9.47 11.97
CA LYS A 122 5.23 -10.46 11.23
C LYS A 122 5.18 -10.19 9.73
N VAL A 123 5.16 -8.92 9.30
CA VAL A 123 5.27 -8.59 7.87
C VAL A 123 6.63 -9.02 7.30
N ARG A 124 7.72 -8.77 8.02
CA ARG A 124 9.06 -9.21 7.60
C ARG A 124 9.18 -10.73 7.53
N GLU A 125 8.52 -11.45 8.42
CA GLU A 125 8.41 -12.92 8.36
C GLU A 125 7.73 -13.38 7.05
N ILE A 126 6.66 -12.69 6.64
CA ILE A 126 5.86 -13.08 5.46
C ILE A 126 6.52 -12.66 4.14
N PHE A 127 7.05 -11.44 4.06
CA PHE A 127 7.54 -10.83 2.81
C PHE A 127 9.07 -10.77 2.68
N GLY A 128 9.79 -11.21 3.71
CA GLY A 128 11.24 -11.19 3.80
C GLY A 128 11.79 -9.77 3.98
N ASP A 129 12.77 -9.41 3.15
CA ASP A 129 13.38 -8.08 3.17
C ASP A 129 12.35 -7.00 2.76
N VAL A 130 11.90 -6.24 3.75
CA VAL A 130 10.94 -5.15 3.65
C VAL A 130 11.54 -3.93 4.32
N ASP A 131 11.62 -2.84 3.56
CA ASP A 131 12.17 -1.56 4.01
C ASP A 131 11.17 -0.86 4.94
N ASP A 132 11.66 -0.09 5.91
CA ASP A 132 10.75 0.63 6.83
C ASP A 132 9.82 1.60 6.09
N ARG A 133 10.24 2.16 4.96
CA ARG A 133 9.44 3.04 4.09
C ARG A 133 8.23 2.32 3.46
N ASP A 134 8.27 0.99 3.39
CA ASP A 134 7.14 0.22 2.85
C ASP A 134 5.99 0.13 3.87
N PHE A 135 6.26 0.39 5.17
CA PHE A 135 5.24 0.53 6.22
C PHE A 135 4.59 1.92 6.27
N ASP A 136 5.14 2.90 5.55
CA ASP A 136 4.59 4.26 5.57
C ASP A 136 3.21 4.29 4.89
N ILE A 137 2.20 4.52 5.70
CA ILE A 137 0.84 4.77 5.27
C ILE A 137 0.66 6.30 5.21
N PRO A 138 0.40 6.87 4.03
CA PRO A 138 0.25 8.31 3.89
C PRO A 138 -0.81 8.87 4.84
N ARG A 139 -0.51 10.00 5.48
CA ARG A 139 -1.38 10.72 6.45
C ARG A 139 -1.52 10.04 7.82
N LEU A 140 -0.64 9.10 8.19
CA LEU A 140 -0.49 8.62 9.57
C LEU A 140 0.78 9.22 10.19
N GLU A 141 0.66 10.44 10.72
CA GLU A 141 1.71 11.07 11.52
C GLU A 141 1.24 11.07 12.98
N ARG A 142 2.14 10.68 13.91
CA ARG A 142 1.85 10.87 15.34
C ARG A 142 1.80 12.38 15.60
N LYS A 143 0.69 12.84 16.16
CA LYS A 143 0.55 14.23 16.63
C LYS A 143 1.23 14.40 17.98
#